data_AF-A0A519L9T2-F1
#
_entry.id   AF-A0A519L9T2-F1
#
_cell.length_a   1.000
_cell.length_b   1.000
_cell.length_c   1.000
_cell.angle_alpha   90.00
_cell.angle_beta   90.00
_cell.angle_gamma   90.00
#
_symmetry.space_group_name_H-M   'P 1'
#
loop_
_entity.id
_entity.type
_entity.pdbx_description
1 polymer ?
#
loop_
_entity_poly.entity_id
_entity_poly.type
_entity_poly.pdbx_seq_one_letter_code
_entity_poly.pdbx_strand_id
1 'polypeptide(L)'
;MNIQVTPPSLPEEPNVELPLAEARKAVEKETGRIPTGPRAGGVKVYVAGELFPDIRVPFREVAVHPSANEPPVTMYDSSGPYTDPSVTIDIKRGLPRVKSSWQLDRGDIARVEHPREVKPEDNGHASGKNLAPRFDTSHHQVFKGVEGRPVTQYEYARAGIITPEMEYVAIRENLRREQNAHGAQAAEGGSAQKVIRDGEDFGASIPDFVTPEFVRQEIARGRAIIPHNINHPEVEPMIIGRNF
;
A
#
# COMPACT_ATOMS: atom_id res chain seq x y z
N MET A 1 16.93 18.03 -41.11
CA MET A 1 16.88 19.08 -40.06
C MET A 1 17.36 18.44 -38.77
N ASN A 2 18.56 18.79 -38.29
CA ASN A 2 19.03 18.33 -36.98
C ASN A 2 18.37 19.20 -35.92
N ILE A 3 17.43 18.63 -35.18
CA ILE A 3 16.80 19.29 -34.03
C ILE A 3 17.81 19.16 -32.88
N GLN A 4 18.46 20.28 -32.53
CA GLN A 4 19.23 20.37 -31.30
C GLN A 4 18.23 20.35 -30.13
N VAL A 5 18.26 19.28 -29.34
CA VAL A 5 17.54 19.21 -28.07
C VAL A 5 18.46 19.79 -26.99
N THR A 6 18.09 20.94 -26.44
CA THR A 6 18.76 21.50 -25.27
C THR A 6 18.50 20.59 -24.07
N PRO A 7 19.52 20.10 -23.36
CA PRO A 7 19.30 19.32 -22.15
C PRO A 7 18.58 20.18 -21.11
N PRO A 8 17.65 19.61 -20.33
CA PRO A 8 16.97 20.34 -19.27
C PRO A 8 18.00 20.84 -18.24
N SER A 9 17.82 22.06 -17.77
CA SER A 9 18.61 22.60 -16.65
C SER A 9 18.43 21.68 -15.45
N LEU A 10 19.54 21.19 -14.91
CA LEU A 10 19.52 20.53 -13.61
C LEU A 10 19.01 21.55 -12.57
N PRO A 11 18.12 21.16 -11.66
CA PRO A 11 17.72 22.05 -10.58
C PRO A 11 18.95 22.45 -9.77
N GLU A 12 19.03 23.72 -9.38
CA GLU A 12 20.09 24.20 -8.50
C GLU A 12 20.10 23.38 -7.21
N GLU A 13 21.29 23.01 -6.74
CA GLU A 13 21.39 22.30 -5.46
C GLU A 13 20.85 23.20 -4.34
N PRO A 14 20.00 22.67 -3.44
CA PRO A 14 19.37 23.47 -2.41
C PRO A 14 20.43 24.06 -1.47
N ASN A 15 20.31 25.36 -1.19
CA ASN A 15 21.21 26.09 -0.32
C ASN A 15 21.19 25.47 1.11
N VAL A 16 22.27 24.79 1.45
CA VAL A 16 22.44 24.02 2.70
C VAL A 16 22.64 24.91 3.94
N GLU A 17 22.78 26.23 3.77
CA GLU A 17 22.98 27.20 4.86
C GLU A 17 21.67 27.83 5.38
N LEU A 18 20.53 27.56 4.73
CA LEU A 18 19.26 28.14 5.15
C LEU A 18 18.78 27.58 6.50
N PRO A 19 18.34 28.43 7.45
CA PRO A 19 17.61 27.97 8.63
C PRO A 19 16.40 27.09 8.22
N LEU A 20 16.18 25.96 8.89
CA LEU A 20 15.16 24.96 8.54
C LEU A 20 13.76 25.54 8.30
N ALA A 21 13.39 26.62 8.99
CA ALA A 21 12.11 27.31 8.80
C ALA A 21 12.01 28.05 7.45
N GLU A 22 13.12 28.64 6.99
CA GLU A 22 13.20 29.32 5.69
C GLU A 22 13.35 28.30 4.56
N ALA A 23 14.09 27.21 4.78
CA ALA A 23 14.14 26.07 3.87
C ALA A 23 12.75 25.44 3.67
N ARG A 24 11.95 25.28 4.74
CA ARG A 24 10.56 24.81 4.64
C ARG A 24 9.66 25.77 3.88
N LYS A 25 9.80 27.07 4.11
CA LYS A 25 9.00 28.10 3.43
C LYS A 25 9.39 28.21 1.96
N ALA A 26 10.68 28.01 1.64
CA ALA A 26 11.19 27.92 0.28
C ALA A 26 10.67 26.66 -0.42
N VAL A 27 10.80 25.49 0.21
CA VAL A 27 10.25 24.21 -0.30
C VAL A 27 8.73 24.29 -0.45
N GLU A 28 7.98 24.85 0.48
CA GLU A 28 6.52 25.01 0.36
C GLU A 28 6.14 26.01 -0.75
N LYS A 29 6.95 27.05 -0.96
CA LYS A 29 6.79 28.04 -2.03
C LYS A 29 7.20 27.51 -3.41
N GLU A 30 8.17 26.59 -3.46
CA GLU A 30 8.77 26.03 -4.68
C GLU A 30 8.12 24.71 -5.12
N THR A 31 7.69 23.88 -4.16
CA THR A 31 7.13 22.53 -4.38
C THR A 31 5.63 22.43 -4.04
N GLY A 32 5.05 23.45 -3.41
CA GLY A 32 3.65 23.47 -2.99
C GLY A 32 3.36 22.63 -1.74
N ARG A 33 2.06 22.49 -1.41
CA ARG A 33 1.59 21.46 -0.45
C ARG A 33 1.83 20.08 -1.06
N ILE A 34 1.98 19.05 -0.20
CA ILE A 34 2.03 17.65 -0.63
C ILE A 34 0.91 17.40 -1.66
N PRO A 35 1.23 16.94 -2.90
CA PRO A 35 0.23 16.71 -3.91
C PRO A 35 -0.82 15.73 -3.40
N THR A 36 -2.08 16.18 -3.40
CA THR A 36 -3.24 15.43 -2.97
C THR A 36 -4.36 15.59 -3.98
N GLY A 37 -5.35 14.71 -3.89
CA GLY A 37 -6.51 14.69 -4.77
C GLY A 37 -6.41 13.64 -5.89
N PRO A 38 -7.52 13.42 -6.61
CA PRO A 38 -7.59 12.39 -7.64
C PRO A 38 -6.50 12.56 -8.69
N ARG A 39 -5.88 11.45 -9.10
CA ARG A 39 -4.94 11.46 -10.22
C ARG A 39 -5.70 11.72 -11.51
N ALA A 40 -5.22 12.66 -12.32
CA ALA A 40 -5.84 13.02 -13.58
C ALA A 40 -6.16 11.78 -14.44
N GLY A 41 -7.38 11.75 -14.99
CA GLY A 41 -7.85 10.65 -15.84
C GLY A 41 -8.26 9.37 -15.10
N GLY A 42 -8.25 9.33 -13.76
CA GLY A 42 -8.78 8.18 -13.04
C GLY A 42 -9.37 8.52 -11.67
N VAL A 43 -10.11 7.56 -11.13
CA VAL A 43 -10.77 7.67 -9.82
C VAL A 43 -10.30 6.56 -8.90
N LYS A 44 -10.19 6.87 -7.61
CA LYS A 44 -9.94 5.86 -6.57
C LYS A 44 -11.18 4.97 -6.46
N VAL A 45 -10.97 3.67 -6.41
CA VAL A 45 -12.02 2.67 -6.20
C VAL A 45 -11.52 1.62 -5.19
N TYR A 46 -12.45 0.96 -4.51
CA TYR A 46 -12.14 -0.04 -3.49
C TYR A 46 -12.91 -1.33 -3.74
N VAL A 47 -12.29 -2.46 -3.42
CA VAL A 47 -12.95 -3.77 -3.36
C VAL A 47 -13.02 -4.27 -1.93
N ALA A 48 -14.18 -4.80 -1.53
CA ALA A 48 -14.36 -5.42 -0.23
C ALA A 48 -13.75 -6.82 -0.18
N GLY A 49 -13.29 -7.26 0.99
CA GLY A 49 -12.91 -8.65 1.22
C GLY A 49 -14.13 -9.58 1.27
N GLU A 50 -13.91 -10.86 1.02
CA GLU A 50 -14.92 -11.92 1.14
C GLU A 50 -14.80 -12.67 2.47
N LEU A 51 -13.58 -13.11 2.80
CA LEU A 51 -13.25 -13.76 4.07
C LEU A 51 -13.25 -12.75 5.22
N PHE A 52 -12.80 -11.52 4.95
CA PHE A 52 -12.74 -10.42 5.91
C PHE A 52 -13.49 -9.20 5.34
N PRO A 53 -14.83 -9.10 5.54
CA PRO A 53 -15.70 -8.12 4.88
C PRO A 53 -15.38 -6.64 5.14
N ASP A 54 -14.59 -6.34 6.17
CA ASP A 54 -14.16 -4.99 6.51
C ASP A 54 -12.97 -4.51 5.65
N ILE A 55 -12.29 -5.42 4.93
CA ILE A 55 -11.18 -5.06 4.03
C ILE A 55 -11.67 -4.12 2.94
N ARG A 56 -10.88 -3.10 2.62
CA ARG A 56 -11.08 -2.24 1.44
C ARG A 56 -9.76 -2.15 0.68
N VAL A 57 -9.66 -2.85 -0.44
CA VAL A 57 -8.45 -2.91 -1.28
C VAL A 57 -8.50 -1.83 -2.37
N PRO A 58 -7.54 -0.88 -2.41
CA PRO A 58 -7.57 0.26 -3.30
C PRO A 58 -7.06 -0.07 -4.70
N PHE A 59 -7.68 0.57 -5.68
CA PHE A 59 -7.23 0.63 -7.06
C PHE A 59 -7.48 2.02 -7.63
N ARG A 60 -6.95 2.26 -8.82
CA ARG A 60 -7.36 3.38 -9.66
C ARG A 60 -8.06 2.87 -10.90
N GLU A 61 -9.25 3.38 -11.17
CA GLU A 61 -10.02 3.08 -12.36
C GLU A 61 -9.88 4.20 -13.38
N VAL A 62 -9.64 3.85 -14.65
CA VAL A 62 -9.57 4.77 -15.79
C VAL A 62 -10.68 4.39 -16.76
N ALA A 63 -11.73 5.22 -16.82
CA ALA A 63 -12.79 5.06 -17.80
C ALA A 63 -12.27 5.42 -19.21
N VAL A 64 -12.64 4.62 -20.20
CA VAL A 64 -12.39 4.91 -21.61
C VAL A 64 -13.53 5.74 -22.20
N HIS A 65 -13.35 6.22 -23.43
CA HIS A 65 -14.43 6.91 -24.13
C HIS A 65 -15.62 5.94 -24.35
N PRO A 66 -16.88 6.37 -24.13
CA PRO A 66 -18.05 5.48 -24.25
C PRO A 66 -18.16 4.77 -25.61
N SER A 67 -17.74 5.42 -26.70
CA SER A 67 -17.78 4.81 -28.04
C SER A 67 -16.81 3.63 -28.21
N ALA A 68 -15.85 3.43 -27.31
CA ALA A 68 -14.97 2.26 -27.33
C ALA A 68 -15.73 0.99 -26.92
N ASN A 69 -16.82 1.12 -26.14
CA ASN A 69 -17.58 0.00 -25.58
C ASN A 69 -16.70 -1.01 -24.81
N GLU A 70 -15.67 -0.51 -24.12
CA GLU A 70 -14.79 -1.31 -23.27
C GLU A 70 -15.05 -1.00 -21.80
N PRO A 71 -14.86 -1.98 -20.90
CA PRO A 71 -14.91 -1.73 -19.46
C PRO A 71 -13.77 -0.80 -19.03
N PRO A 72 -13.90 -0.09 -17.90
CA PRO A 72 -12.82 0.72 -17.35
C PRO A 72 -11.56 -0.11 -17.07
N VAL A 73 -10.39 0.49 -17.29
CA VAL A 73 -9.11 -0.15 -16.97
C VAL A 73 -8.83 0.03 -15.49
N THR A 74 -8.70 -1.08 -14.77
CA THR A 74 -8.23 -1.07 -13.37
C THR A 74 -6.71 -1.10 -13.32
N MET A 75 -6.12 -0.19 -12.55
CA MET A 75 -4.69 -0.10 -12.32
C MET A 75 -4.37 -0.29 -10.85
N TYR A 76 -3.23 -0.93 -10.59
CA TYR A 76 -2.64 -0.96 -9.26
C TYR A 76 -2.40 0.48 -8.77
N ASP A 77 -2.77 0.76 -7.53
CA ASP A 77 -2.62 2.09 -6.96
C ASP A 77 -2.01 2.04 -5.55
N SER A 78 -0.76 2.49 -5.44
CA SER A 78 0.02 2.61 -4.22
C SER A 78 0.03 4.04 -3.65
N SER A 79 -0.79 4.95 -4.19
CA SER A 79 -0.86 6.34 -3.70
C SER A 79 -1.54 6.50 -2.35
N GLY A 80 -2.18 5.44 -1.83
CA GLY A 80 -2.89 5.47 -0.55
C GLY A 80 -4.03 6.48 -0.51
N PRO A 81 -4.40 6.96 0.70
CA PRO A 81 -5.49 7.91 0.89
C PRO A 81 -5.25 9.30 0.27
N TYR A 82 -4.02 9.63 -0.13
CA TYR A 82 -3.68 10.96 -0.68
C TYR A 82 -4.43 11.30 -1.97
N THR A 83 -4.90 10.29 -2.71
CA THR A 83 -5.66 10.47 -3.96
C THR A 83 -7.13 10.13 -3.82
N ASP A 84 -7.58 9.76 -2.62
CA ASP A 84 -8.98 9.54 -2.30
C ASP A 84 -9.65 10.88 -1.93
N PRO A 85 -10.58 11.40 -2.74
CA PRO A 85 -11.24 12.68 -2.46
C PRO A 85 -12.15 12.63 -1.21
N SER A 86 -12.48 11.43 -0.71
CA SER A 86 -13.26 11.26 0.52
C SER A 86 -12.43 11.36 1.79
N VAL A 87 -11.10 11.35 1.70
CA VAL A 87 -10.19 11.41 2.86
C VAL A 87 -9.56 12.78 2.99
N THR A 88 -9.67 13.37 4.18
CA THR A 88 -8.94 14.60 4.53
C THR A 88 -7.55 14.25 5.07
N ILE A 89 -6.50 14.69 4.36
CA ILE A 89 -5.11 14.47 4.77
C ILE A 89 -4.67 15.52 5.79
N ASP A 90 -4.25 15.05 6.97
CA ASP A 90 -3.61 15.85 8.01
C ASP A 90 -2.32 15.17 8.50
N ILE A 91 -1.18 15.67 8.02
CA ILE A 91 0.15 15.14 8.37
C ILE A 91 0.54 15.34 9.84
N LYS A 92 -0.21 16.13 10.62
CA LYS A 92 0.00 16.25 12.07
C LYS A 92 -0.71 15.16 12.84
N ARG A 93 -1.77 14.56 12.25
CA ARG A 93 -2.56 13.48 12.85
C ARG A 93 -2.16 12.11 12.33
N GLY A 94 -1.53 12.05 11.16
CA GLY A 94 -1.20 10.81 10.48
C GLY A 94 -2.36 10.28 9.63
N LEU A 95 -2.10 9.20 8.90
CA LEU A 95 -3.11 8.54 8.08
C LEU A 95 -4.12 7.77 8.95
N PRO A 96 -5.35 7.56 8.46
CA PRO A 96 -6.27 6.63 9.10
C PRO A 96 -5.65 5.23 9.12
N ARG A 97 -5.95 4.49 10.18
CA ARG A 97 -5.55 3.08 10.28
C ARG A 97 -6.39 2.29 9.27
N VAL A 98 -5.71 1.64 8.33
CA VAL A 98 -6.34 0.71 7.37
C VAL A 98 -6.85 -0.53 8.10
N LYS A 99 -6.14 -0.87 9.18
CA LYS A 99 -6.45 -2.01 10.04
C LYS A 99 -7.67 -1.68 10.90
N SER A 100 -8.75 -2.42 10.71
CA SER A 100 -9.69 -2.63 11.80
C SER A 100 -9.10 -3.62 12.82
N SER A 101 -9.90 -3.99 13.81
CA SER A 101 -9.51 -4.79 14.98
C SER A 101 -8.81 -6.12 14.68
N TRP A 102 -8.74 -6.59 13.43
CA TRP A 102 -8.30 -7.95 13.08
C TRP A 102 -6.96 -8.38 13.68
N GLN A 103 -5.96 -7.48 13.78
CA GLN A 103 -4.68 -7.84 14.40
C GLN A 103 -4.82 -8.09 15.90
N LEU A 104 -5.69 -7.34 16.58
CA LEU A 104 -6.01 -7.52 17.99
C LEU A 104 -6.93 -8.72 18.19
N ASP A 105 -7.88 -8.93 17.28
CA ASP A 105 -8.87 -10.02 17.35
C ASP A 105 -8.22 -11.41 17.32
N ARG A 106 -7.04 -11.54 16.69
CA ARG A 106 -6.24 -12.77 16.70
C ARG A 106 -5.70 -13.13 18.10
N GLY A 107 -5.53 -12.15 18.99
CA GLY A 107 -4.99 -12.36 20.33
C GLY A 107 -3.49 -12.70 20.39
N ASP A 108 -2.77 -12.56 19.28
CA ASP A 108 -1.35 -12.91 19.18
C ASP A 108 -0.40 -11.74 19.47
N ILE A 109 -0.94 -10.53 19.67
CA ILE A 109 -0.19 -9.33 20.04
C ILE A 109 -0.72 -8.74 21.34
N ALA A 110 0.19 -8.16 22.13
CA ALA A 110 -0.11 -7.48 23.38
C ALA A 110 0.50 -6.07 23.36
N ARG A 111 -0.18 -5.14 24.04
CA ARG A 111 0.32 -3.77 24.22
C ARG A 111 1.61 -3.79 25.04
N VAL A 112 2.58 -2.97 24.64
CA VAL A 112 3.78 -2.69 25.43
C VAL A 112 3.43 -1.65 26.50
N GLU A 113 3.60 -2.01 27.76
CA GLU A 113 3.32 -1.12 28.91
C GLU A 113 4.27 0.08 28.95
N HIS A 114 5.56 -0.17 28.72
CA HIS A 114 6.63 0.83 28.73
C HIS A 114 7.33 0.86 27.36
N PRO A 115 6.76 1.55 26.35
CA PRO A 115 7.40 1.67 25.04
C PRO A 115 8.73 2.44 25.16
N ARG A 116 9.67 2.13 24.27
CA ARG A 116 10.96 2.83 24.20
C ARG A 116 10.74 4.31 23.93
N GLU A 117 11.37 5.15 24.74
CA GLU A 117 11.43 6.59 24.48
C GLU A 117 12.55 6.94 23.51
N VAL A 118 12.34 7.97 22.71
CA VAL A 118 13.34 8.52 21.78
C VAL A 118 14.46 9.17 22.58
N LYS A 119 15.70 8.84 22.23
CA LYS A 119 16.91 9.35 22.86
C LYS A 119 17.59 10.40 21.97
N PRO A 120 18.48 11.26 22.51
CA PRO A 120 19.19 12.26 21.70
C PRO A 120 19.95 11.66 20.51
N GLU A 121 20.61 10.52 20.71
CA GLU A 121 21.38 9.81 19.67
C GLU A 121 20.53 9.33 18.49
N ASP A 122 19.23 9.09 18.69
CA ASP A 122 18.31 8.70 17.60
C ASP A 122 18.14 9.82 16.57
N ASN A 123 18.40 11.07 16.97
CA ASN A 123 18.34 12.26 16.13
C ASN A 123 19.73 12.88 15.93
N GLY A 124 20.80 12.09 16.07
CA GLY A 124 22.17 12.55 15.89
C GLY A 124 22.58 13.66 16.86
N HIS A 125 22.02 13.68 18.07
CA HIS A 125 22.21 14.73 19.07
C HIS A 125 21.80 16.14 18.61
N ALA A 126 20.95 16.25 17.58
CA ALA A 126 20.41 17.54 17.14
C ALA A 126 19.56 18.19 18.25
N SER A 127 19.60 19.52 18.32
CA SER A 127 18.90 20.30 19.34
C SER A 127 18.37 21.63 18.79
N GLY A 128 17.46 22.26 19.52
CA GLY A 128 16.90 23.58 19.16
C GLY A 128 16.32 23.63 17.76
N LYS A 129 16.72 24.62 16.97
CA LYS A 129 16.23 24.84 15.59
C LYS A 129 16.62 23.74 14.59
N ASN A 130 17.63 22.93 14.91
CA ASN A 130 18.12 21.85 14.03
C ASN A 130 17.42 20.52 14.32
N LEU A 131 16.65 20.42 15.42
CA LEU A 131 15.87 19.23 15.75
C LEU A 131 14.57 19.23 14.93
N ALA A 132 14.31 18.10 14.26
CA ALA A 132 13.05 17.93 13.55
C ALA A 132 11.86 17.99 14.53
N PRO A 133 10.72 18.59 14.14
CA PRO A 133 9.52 18.56 14.96
C PRO A 133 9.10 17.13 15.24
N ARG A 134 8.86 16.84 16.52
CA ARG A 134 8.35 15.54 16.95
C ARG A 134 6.91 15.39 16.47
N PHE A 135 6.62 14.25 15.86
CA PHE A 135 5.25 13.85 15.53
C PHE A 135 4.48 13.51 16.80
N ASP A 136 3.20 13.93 16.88
CA ASP A 136 2.35 13.62 18.02
C ASP A 136 1.98 12.13 18.02
N THR A 137 2.53 11.40 18.99
CA THR A 137 2.35 9.95 19.16
C THR A 137 1.45 9.62 20.35
N SER A 138 0.78 10.61 20.95
CA SER A 138 -0.06 10.44 22.15
C SER A 138 -1.19 9.41 21.97
N HIS A 139 -1.69 9.26 20.73
CA HIS A 139 -2.74 8.30 20.38
C HIS A 139 -2.22 6.97 19.78
N HIS A 140 -0.90 6.83 19.63
CA HIS A 140 -0.28 5.63 19.07
C HIS A 140 -0.02 4.59 20.18
N GLN A 141 -0.47 3.36 19.96
CA GLN A 141 -0.22 2.24 20.86
C GLN A 141 0.84 1.33 20.23
N VAL A 142 1.85 0.98 21.02
CA VAL A 142 2.91 0.06 20.61
C VAL A 142 2.56 -1.35 21.08
N PHE A 143 2.70 -2.32 20.18
CA PHE A 143 2.43 -3.73 20.37
C PHE A 143 3.68 -4.58 20.22
N LYS A 144 3.67 -5.74 20.88
CA LYS A 144 4.66 -6.82 20.76
C LYS A 144 3.94 -8.15 20.58
N GLY A 145 4.65 -9.15 20.07
CA GLY A 145 4.14 -10.52 20.03
C GLY A 145 3.87 -11.08 21.42
N VAL A 146 2.85 -11.92 21.53
CA VAL A 146 2.64 -12.78 22.69
C VAL A 146 3.55 -13.99 22.59
N GLU A 147 4.20 -14.36 23.70
CA GLU A 147 5.12 -15.50 23.74
C GLU A 147 4.41 -16.80 23.35
N GLY A 148 5.05 -17.60 22.50
CA GLY A 148 4.51 -18.88 22.00
C GLY A 148 3.39 -18.74 20.97
N ARG A 149 3.06 -17.52 20.51
CA ARG A 149 2.06 -17.27 19.46
C ARG A 149 2.72 -16.82 18.16
N PRO A 150 2.14 -17.15 16.99
CA PRO A 150 2.62 -16.64 15.71
C PRO A 150 2.40 -15.12 15.62
N VAL A 151 3.35 -14.39 15.04
CA VAL A 151 3.25 -12.91 14.86
C VAL A 151 3.49 -12.52 13.41
N THR A 152 4.36 -13.26 12.73
CA THR A 152 4.76 -12.99 11.35
C THR A 152 3.83 -13.69 10.37
N GLN A 153 3.71 -13.10 9.17
CA GLN A 153 2.96 -13.72 8.07
C GLN A 153 3.54 -15.10 7.69
N TYR A 154 4.85 -15.30 7.87
CA TYR A 154 5.51 -16.58 7.65
C TYR A 154 5.02 -17.66 8.63
N GLU A 155 4.96 -17.35 9.92
CA GLU A 155 4.47 -18.30 10.94
C GLU A 155 3.01 -18.66 10.71
N TYR A 156 2.14 -17.67 10.44
CA TYR A 156 0.74 -17.92 10.08
C TYR A 156 0.63 -18.82 8.84
N ALA A 157 1.40 -18.52 7.79
CA ALA A 157 1.37 -19.28 6.56
C ALA A 157 1.80 -20.74 6.77
N ARG A 158 2.88 -20.97 7.54
CA ARG A 158 3.37 -22.32 7.90
C ARG A 158 2.38 -23.09 8.76
N ALA A 159 1.60 -22.40 9.58
CA ALA A 159 0.52 -22.97 10.38
C ALA A 159 -0.77 -23.25 9.57
N GLY A 160 -0.80 -22.94 8.27
CA GLY A 160 -1.99 -23.14 7.43
C GLY A 160 -3.08 -22.07 7.61
N ILE A 161 -2.74 -20.93 8.21
CA ILE A 161 -3.69 -19.85 8.51
C ILE A 161 -3.64 -18.80 7.39
N ILE A 162 -4.80 -18.46 6.85
CA ILE A 162 -4.98 -17.32 5.94
C ILE A 162 -5.32 -16.09 6.78
N THR A 163 -4.50 -15.06 6.68
CA THR A 163 -4.70 -13.80 7.40
C THR A 163 -5.48 -12.79 6.55
N PRO A 164 -6.08 -11.74 7.16
CA PRO A 164 -6.63 -10.62 6.41
C PRO A 164 -5.62 -9.98 5.47
N GLU A 165 -4.34 -9.90 5.89
CA GLU A 165 -3.29 -9.38 5.03
C GLU A 165 -3.08 -10.26 3.77
N MET A 166 -3.21 -11.59 3.87
CA MET A 166 -3.12 -12.50 2.72
C MET A 166 -4.32 -12.37 1.77
N GLU A 167 -5.54 -12.19 2.28
CA GLU A 167 -6.69 -11.88 1.42
C GLU A 167 -6.53 -10.52 0.75
N TYR A 168 -6.11 -9.50 1.51
CA TYR A 168 -5.92 -8.14 1.00
C TYR A 168 -5.01 -8.14 -0.24
N VAL A 169 -3.86 -8.79 -0.15
CA VAL A 169 -2.92 -8.85 -1.29
C VAL A 169 -3.45 -9.74 -2.41
N ALA A 170 -4.16 -10.83 -2.14
CA ALA A 170 -4.75 -11.66 -3.19
C ALA A 170 -5.74 -10.85 -4.06
N ILE A 171 -6.60 -10.05 -3.43
CA ILE A 171 -7.51 -9.13 -4.13
C ILE A 171 -6.70 -8.09 -4.93
N ARG A 172 -5.66 -7.51 -4.30
CA ARG A 172 -4.83 -6.45 -4.90
C ARG A 172 -4.11 -6.92 -6.16
N GLU A 173 -3.57 -8.13 -6.16
CA GLU A 173 -2.85 -8.72 -7.29
C GLU A 173 -3.78 -9.18 -8.43
N ASN A 174 -5.09 -9.29 -8.18
CA ASN A 174 -6.04 -9.64 -9.22
C ASN A 174 -6.58 -8.45 -10.01
N LEU A 175 -6.30 -7.20 -9.62
CA LEU A 175 -6.67 -6.00 -10.37
C LEU A 175 -8.15 -5.96 -10.81
N ARG A 176 -9.06 -6.43 -9.96
CA ARG A 176 -10.53 -6.45 -10.22
C ARG A 176 -10.94 -7.20 -11.50
N ARG A 177 -10.13 -8.14 -11.99
CA ARG A 177 -10.38 -8.83 -13.27
C ARG A 177 -11.73 -9.54 -13.35
N GLU A 178 -12.24 -10.12 -12.26
CA GLU A 178 -13.58 -10.73 -12.25
C GLU A 178 -14.70 -9.71 -12.43
N GLN A 179 -14.61 -8.56 -11.74
CA GLN A 179 -15.58 -7.46 -11.87
C GLN A 179 -15.60 -6.88 -13.29
N ASN A 180 -14.44 -6.87 -13.97
CA ASN A 180 -14.31 -6.42 -15.35
C ASN A 180 -14.86 -7.47 -16.35
N ALA A 181 -14.78 -8.77 -16.03
CA ALA A 181 -15.34 -9.84 -16.85
C ALA A 181 -16.88 -9.86 -16.86
N HIS A 182 -17.51 -9.51 -15.74
CA HIS A 182 -18.97 -9.39 -15.64
C HIS A 182 -19.58 -8.28 -16.52
N GLY A 183 -18.79 -7.28 -16.94
CA GLY A 183 -19.24 -6.22 -17.86
C GLY A 183 -19.26 -6.65 -19.33
N ALA A 184 -18.53 -7.72 -19.70
CA ALA A 184 -18.36 -8.12 -21.10
C ALA A 184 -19.22 -9.32 -21.53
N GLN A 185 -19.67 -10.19 -20.60
CA GLN A 185 -20.57 -11.31 -20.89
C GLN A 185 -21.05 -11.98 -19.57
N ALA A 186 -22.06 -11.39 -18.92
CA ALA A 186 -22.78 -12.03 -17.80
C ALA A 186 -23.99 -12.85 -18.28
N ALA A 187 -23.86 -13.55 -19.41
CA ALA A 187 -24.80 -14.57 -19.82
C ALA A 187 -24.13 -15.93 -19.61
N GLU A 188 -24.69 -16.72 -18.69
CA GLU A 188 -24.43 -18.15 -18.49
C GLU A 188 -23.09 -18.53 -17.82
N GLY A 189 -23.04 -18.45 -16.48
CA GLY A 189 -22.23 -19.35 -15.63
C GLY A 189 -20.72 -19.44 -15.92
N GLY A 190 -20.15 -18.45 -16.61
CA GLY A 190 -18.80 -18.51 -17.17
C GLY A 190 -17.72 -18.17 -16.15
N SER A 191 -16.79 -19.11 -15.95
CA SER A 191 -15.47 -18.87 -15.36
C SER A 191 -14.84 -17.61 -15.96
N ALA A 192 -14.19 -16.78 -15.13
CA ALA A 192 -13.40 -15.63 -15.54
C ALA A 192 -12.72 -15.86 -16.89
N GLN A 193 -13.00 -14.99 -17.86
CA GLN A 193 -12.56 -15.16 -19.24
C GLN A 193 -11.06 -15.47 -19.27
N LYS A 194 -10.71 -16.67 -19.76
CA LYS A 194 -9.34 -17.19 -19.75
C LYS A 194 -8.44 -16.22 -20.51
N VAL A 195 -7.70 -15.39 -19.78
CA VAL A 195 -6.72 -14.48 -20.36
C VAL A 195 -5.62 -15.34 -20.97
N ILE A 196 -5.49 -15.32 -22.29
CA ILE A 196 -4.39 -15.98 -22.97
C ILE A 196 -3.12 -15.20 -22.62
N ARG A 197 -2.21 -15.83 -21.89
CA ARG A 197 -0.90 -15.27 -21.56
C ARG A 197 0.07 -15.63 -22.69
N ASP A 198 0.76 -14.63 -23.22
CA ASP A 198 1.77 -14.80 -24.26
C ASP A 198 3.08 -14.19 -23.76
N GLY A 199 3.92 -15.03 -23.14
CA GLY A 199 5.18 -14.61 -22.54
C GLY A 199 5.97 -15.78 -21.96
N GLU A 200 7.25 -15.55 -21.69
CA GLU A 200 8.18 -16.49 -21.05
C GLU A 200 8.53 -15.97 -19.65
N ASP A 201 8.30 -16.78 -18.62
CA ASP A 201 8.52 -16.40 -17.22
C ASP A 201 9.77 -17.07 -16.60
N PHE A 202 10.52 -17.83 -17.40
CA PHE A 202 11.69 -18.63 -17.06
C PHE A 202 11.39 -19.68 -15.96
N GLY A 203 10.25 -20.35 -16.06
CA GLY A 203 9.82 -21.38 -15.11
C GLY A 203 9.30 -20.80 -13.78
N ALA A 204 8.66 -19.65 -13.82
CA ALA A 204 7.94 -19.12 -12.66
C ALA A 204 6.67 -19.94 -12.40
N SER A 205 5.90 -19.55 -11.39
CA SER A 205 4.65 -20.24 -11.02
C SER A 205 3.53 -19.22 -10.86
N ILE A 206 3.38 -18.33 -11.84
CA ILE A 206 2.40 -17.24 -11.82
C ILE A 206 1.02 -17.85 -12.12
N PRO A 207 0.06 -17.83 -11.17
CA PRO A 207 -1.26 -18.43 -11.38
C PRO A 207 -2.11 -17.55 -12.29
N ASP A 208 -3.11 -18.12 -12.97
CA ASP A 208 -4.10 -17.36 -13.75
C ASP A 208 -4.90 -16.38 -12.86
N PHE A 209 -5.14 -16.79 -11.62
CA PHE A 209 -5.83 -16.01 -10.60
C PHE A 209 -5.19 -16.21 -9.24
N VAL A 210 -4.97 -15.12 -8.51
CA VAL A 210 -4.31 -15.14 -7.20
C VAL A 210 -5.36 -15.39 -6.12
N THR A 211 -5.27 -16.52 -5.42
CA THR A 211 -6.16 -16.80 -4.27
C THR A 211 -5.46 -16.50 -2.95
N PRO A 212 -6.20 -16.25 -1.85
CA PRO A 212 -5.59 -16.12 -0.52
C PRO A 212 -4.78 -17.37 -0.13
N GLU A 213 -5.20 -18.55 -0.58
CA GLU A 213 -4.48 -19.81 -0.37
C GLU A 213 -3.16 -19.86 -1.17
N PHE A 214 -3.14 -19.39 -2.42
CA PHE A 214 -1.90 -19.29 -3.20
C PHE A 214 -0.90 -18.35 -2.50
N VAL A 215 -1.36 -17.19 -2.03
CA VAL A 215 -0.55 -16.25 -1.24
C VAL A 215 0.05 -16.93 -0.01
N ARG A 216 -0.78 -17.63 0.77
CA ARG A 216 -0.33 -18.40 1.93
C ARG A 216 0.74 -19.42 1.55
N GLN A 217 0.56 -20.16 0.47
CA GLN A 217 1.53 -21.15 -0.01
C GLN A 217 2.88 -20.52 -0.40
N GLU A 218 2.88 -19.40 -1.12
CA GLU A 218 4.11 -18.67 -1.48
C GLU A 218 4.89 -18.19 -0.25
N ILE A 219 4.17 -17.67 0.74
CA ILE A 219 4.77 -17.22 1.99
C ILE A 219 5.31 -18.42 2.78
N ALA A 220 4.53 -19.50 2.91
CA ALA A 220 4.92 -20.70 3.66
C ALA A 220 6.18 -21.39 3.09
N ARG A 221 6.45 -21.23 1.80
CA ARG A 221 7.65 -21.75 1.14
C ARG A 221 8.77 -20.71 1.00
N GLY A 222 8.60 -19.52 1.55
CA GLY A 222 9.60 -18.45 1.57
C GLY A 222 9.87 -17.83 0.19
N ARG A 223 8.95 -17.96 -0.77
CA ARG A 223 9.05 -17.38 -2.12
C ARG A 223 8.40 -16.01 -2.25
N ALA A 224 7.63 -15.60 -1.24
CA ALA A 224 7.06 -14.27 -1.13
C ALA A 224 6.98 -13.80 0.32
N ILE A 225 6.89 -12.47 0.51
CA ILE A 225 6.73 -11.83 1.80
C ILE A 225 5.65 -10.74 1.75
N ILE A 226 5.00 -10.51 2.88
CA ILE A 226 4.14 -9.34 3.11
C ILE A 226 4.83 -8.49 4.21
N PRO A 227 5.53 -7.40 3.86
CA PRO A 227 6.23 -6.55 4.83
C PRO A 227 5.23 -5.73 5.65
N HIS A 228 4.80 -6.29 6.78
CA HIS A 228 3.69 -5.75 7.55
C HIS A 228 3.96 -5.78 9.06
N ASN A 229 4.62 -4.72 9.55
CA ASN A 229 4.88 -4.55 10.97
C ASN A 229 3.57 -4.34 11.73
N ILE A 230 3.42 -5.01 12.88
CA ILE A 230 2.26 -4.87 13.78
C ILE A 230 2.07 -3.42 14.25
N ASN A 231 3.15 -2.64 14.34
CA ASN A 231 3.14 -1.22 14.74
C ASN A 231 2.99 -0.22 13.59
N HIS A 232 2.69 -0.68 12.37
CA HIS A 232 2.42 0.19 11.22
C HIS A 232 0.94 0.05 10.79
N PRO A 233 -0.04 0.55 11.56
CA PRO A 233 -1.47 0.37 11.28
C PRO A 233 -2.02 1.15 10.07
N GLU A 234 -1.25 2.08 9.53
CA GLU A 234 -1.59 2.91 8.38
C GLU A 234 -1.30 2.21 7.03
N VAL A 235 -0.60 1.07 7.05
CA VAL A 235 -0.17 0.37 5.84
C VAL A 235 -1.34 -0.29 5.12
N GLU A 236 -1.40 -0.10 3.80
CA GLU A 236 -2.21 -0.92 2.90
C GLU A 236 -1.36 -2.13 2.47
N PRO A 237 -1.70 -3.38 2.87
CA PRO A 237 -0.87 -4.55 2.60
C PRO A 237 -0.53 -4.74 1.12
N MET A 238 0.70 -5.20 0.87
CA MET A 238 1.22 -5.55 -0.46
C MET A 238 2.13 -6.77 -0.33
N ILE A 239 2.35 -7.48 -1.43
CA ILE A 239 3.17 -8.69 -1.47
C ILE A 239 4.38 -8.50 -2.40
N ILE A 240 5.49 -9.14 -2.05
CA ILE A 240 6.71 -9.16 -2.86
C ILE A 240 7.06 -10.62 -3.10
N GLY A 241 7.11 -11.04 -4.35
CA GLY A 241 7.56 -12.38 -4.76
C GLY A 241 7.55 -12.52 -6.27
N ARG A 242 8.31 -13.48 -6.82
CA ARG A 242 8.46 -13.67 -8.27
C ARG A 242 7.14 -13.95 -9.02
N ASN A 243 6.13 -14.44 -8.30
CA ASN A 243 4.88 -14.89 -8.91
C ASN A 243 3.72 -13.86 -8.83
N PHE A 244 4.03 -12.63 -8.45
CA PHE A 244 3.08 -11.52 -8.30
C PHE A 244 3.49 -10.37 -9.24
#